data_AF-A0A1Z9SNP9-F1
#
_entry.id   AF-A0A1Z9SNP9-F1
#
_cell.length_a   1.000
_cell.length_b   1.000
_cell.length_c   1.000
_cell.angle_alpha   90.00
_cell.angle_beta   90.00
_cell.angle_gamma   90.00
#
_symmetry.space_group_name_H-M   'P 1'
#
loop_
_entity.id
_entity.type
_entity.pdbx_description
1 polymer ?
#
loop_
_entity_poly.entity_id
_entity_poly.type
_entity_poly.pdbx_seq_one_letter_code
_entity_poly.pdbx_strand_id
1 'polypeptide(L)'
;MVKPVDPSVSGVAETIANWATRSGTVAIRIMLSQTASADGDDPGIANVLGAAARHGLPVNLSCKGRLAQVGQLAARNARTQLVVDHLGLEQPHHPPVPQNPFGELPKLLNLAQYDNVAVKVT
;
A
#
# COMPACT_ATOMS: atom_id res chain seq x y z
N MET A 1 14.31 6.86 3.54
CA MET A 1 13.20 6.78 4.51
C MET A 1 11.92 6.44 3.78
N VAL A 2 11.25 5.38 4.22
CA VAL A 2 9.86 5.08 3.90
C VAL A 2 9.10 5.30 5.19
N LYS A 3 8.13 6.22 5.21
CA LYS A 3 7.45 6.60 6.46
C LYS A 3 5.94 6.33 6.37
N PRO A 4 5.35 5.67 7.39
CA PRO A 4 3.91 5.45 7.41
C PRO A 4 3.17 6.77 7.62
N VAL A 5 2.00 6.87 6.99
CA VAL A 5 0.99 7.90 7.25
C VAL A 5 -0.32 7.24 7.66
N ASP A 6 -1.14 7.99 8.40
CA ASP A 6 -2.52 7.62 8.70
C ASP A 6 -3.45 8.37 7.73
N PRO A 7 -4.17 7.67 6.83
CA PRO A 7 -5.09 8.30 5.88
C PRO A 7 -6.28 9.03 6.53
N SER A 8 -6.58 8.75 7.80
CA SER A 8 -7.67 9.39 8.53
C SER A 8 -7.30 10.77 9.11
N VAL A 9 -6.00 11.09 9.16
CA VAL A 9 -5.52 12.35 9.73
C VAL A 9 -5.66 13.49 8.73
N SER A 10 -6.30 14.58 9.16
CA SER A 10 -6.36 15.81 8.37
C SER A 10 -4.96 16.38 8.15
N GLY A 11 -4.68 16.93 6.97
CA GLY A 11 -3.37 17.47 6.64
C GLY A 11 -2.34 16.44 6.15
N VAL A 12 -2.75 15.20 5.86
CA VAL A 12 -1.84 14.14 5.41
C VAL A 12 -1.18 14.48 4.06
N ALA A 13 -1.88 15.16 3.16
CA ALA A 13 -1.34 15.56 1.86
C ALA A 13 -0.20 16.58 1.99
N GLU A 14 -0.34 17.55 2.90
CA GLU A 14 0.65 18.56 3.24
C GLU A 14 1.85 17.90 3.94
N THR A 15 1.60 16.91 4.79
CA THR A 15 2.66 16.10 5.40
C THR A 15 3.50 15.39 4.34
N ILE A 16 2.83 14.78 3.34
CA ILE A 16 3.50 14.11 2.21
C ILE A 16 4.30 15.13 1.39
N ALA A 17 3.71 16.28 1.06
CA ALA A 17 4.39 17.35 0.33
C ALA A 17 5.65 17.83 1.06
N ASN A 18 5.56 18.01 2.38
CA ASN A 18 6.68 18.40 3.23
C ASN A 18 7.76 17.31 3.33
N TRP A 19 7.40 16.03 3.21
CA TRP A 19 8.40 14.95 3.19
C TRP A 19 9.05 14.79 1.82
N ALA A 20 8.32 15.07 0.75
CA ALA A 20 8.84 15.02 -0.62
C ALA A 20 10.02 15.98 -0.86
N THR A 21 10.11 17.09 -0.11
CA THR A 21 11.23 18.04 -0.19
C THR A 21 12.45 17.64 0.64
N ARG A 22 12.35 16.60 1.49
CA ARG A 22 13.44 16.17 2.37
C ARG A 22 14.34 15.17 1.65
N SER A 23 15.65 15.45 1.69
CA SER A 23 16.66 14.51 1.22
C SER A 23 16.51 13.16 1.93
N GLY A 24 16.47 12.09 1.15
CA GLY A 24 16.32 10.71 1.65
C GLY A 24 14.89 10.22 1.81
N THR A 25 13.83 11.02 1.57
CA THR A 25 12.47 10.48 1.41
C THR A 25 12.36 9.77 0.07
N VAL A 26 11.92 8.52 0.07
CA VAL A 26 11.83 7.71 -1.17
C VAL A 26 10.47 7.07 -1.39
N ALA A 27 9.62 6.97 -0.35
CA ALA A 27 8.27 6.42 -0.47
C ALA A 27 7.41 6.80 0.74
N ILE A 28 6.09 6.66 0.57
CA ILE A 28 5.10 6.69 1.65
C ILE A 28 4.68 5.25 1.97
N ARG A 29 4.20 4.99 3.19
CA ARG A 29 3.59 3.71 3.54
C ARG A 29 2.19 3.90 4.12
N ILE A 30 1.27 3.01 3.75
CA ILE A 30 -0.03 2.88 4.40
C ILE A 30 -0.08 1.51 5.07
N MET A 31 -0.51 1.50 6.33
CA MET A 31 -0.79 0.27 7.06
C MET A 31 -2.27 -0.08 6.90
N LEU A 32 -2.60 -0.97 5.95
CA LEU A 32 -3.97 -1.46 5.74
C LEU A 32 -4.30 -2.55 6.78
N SER A 33 -4.29 -2.16 8.05
CA SER A 33 -4.62 -3.03 9.17
C SER A 33 -6.08 -3.51 9.10
N GLN A 34 -6.45 -4.43 10.00
CA GLN A 34 -7.83 -4.89 10.12
C GLN A 34 -8.81 -3.75 10.49
N THR A 35 -8.31 -2.72 11.18
CA THR A 35 -9.09 -1.54 11.59
C THR A 35 -9.13 -0.44 10.53
N ALA A 36 -8.25 -0.49 9.53
CA ALA A 36 -8.31 0.42 8.39
C ALA A 36 -9.51 0.11 7.51
N SER A 37 -10.02 1.13 6.83
CA SER A 37 -11.08 0.99 5.82
C SER A 37 -10.71 -0.07 4.79
N ALA A 38 -11.67 -0.97 4.51
CA ALA A 38 -11.55 -1.98 3.46
C ALA A 38 -12.13 -1.50 2.12
N ASP A 39 -12.70 -0.29 2.08
CA ASP A 39 -13.24 0.31 0.87
C ASP A 39 -12.09 0.71 -0.08
N GLY A 40 -12.17 0.29 -1.33
CA GLY A 40 -11.24 0.72 -2.38
C GLY A 40 -11.47 2.15 -2.86
N ASP A 41 -12.58 2.77 -2.45
CA ASP A 41 -12.92 4.17 -2.73
C ASP A 41 -12.81 5.07 -1.49
N ASP A 42 -12.12 4.61 -0.44
CA ASP A 42 -11.92 5.38 0.78
C ASP A 42 -11.27 6.74 0.46
N PRO A 43 -11.92 7.87 0.80
CA PRO A 43 -11.44 9.19 0.41
C PRO A 43 -10.12 9.58 1.10
N GLY A 44 -9.86 9.06 2.30
CA GLY A 44 -8.60 9.28 3.00
C GLY A 44 -7.45 8.59 2.29
N ILE A 45 -7.63 7.32 1.92
CA ILE A 45 -6.65 6.56 1.13
C ILE A 45 -6.45 7.23 -0.23
N ALA A 46 -7.51 7.60 -0.93
CA ALA A 46 -7.43 8.31 -2.22
C ALA A 46 -6.64 9.62 -2.11
N ASN A 47 -6.81 10.38 -1.02
CA ASN A 47 -6.05 11.60 -0.77
C ASN A 47 -4.55 11.33 -0.62
N VAL A 48 -4.16 10.29 0.15
CA VAL A 48 -2.76 9.86 0.28
C VAL A 48 -2.18 9.45 -1.07
N LEU A 49 -2.88 8.60 -1.81
CA LEU A 49 -2.41 8.10 -3.11
C LEU A 49 -2.24 9.24 -4.13
N GLY A 50 -3.20 10.18 -4.17
CA GLY A 50 -3.14 11.35 -5.04
C GLY A 50 -2.01 12.32 -4.65
N ALA A 51 -1.77 12.53 -3.36
CA ALA A 51 -0.65 13.33 -2.87
C ALA A 51 0.70 12.70 -3.24
N ALA A 52 0.85 11.39 -3.04
CA ALA A 52 2.05 10.66 -3.41
C ALA A 52 2.31 10.75 -4.93
N ALA A 53 1.27 10.58 -5.75
CA ALA A 53 1.36 10.70 -7.21
C ALA A 53 1.90 12.07 -7.66
N ARG A 54 1.38 13.17 -7.08
CA ARG A 54 1.82 14.54 -7.41
C ARG A 54 3.31 14.76 -7.16
N HIS A 55 3.89 14.03 -6.21
CA HIS A 55 5.30 14.13 -5.84
C HIS A 55 6.16 12.98 -6.39
N GLY A 56 5.60 12.10 -7.22
CA GLY A 56 6.32 10.96 -7.79
C GLY A 56 6.78 9.94 -6.73
N LEU A 57 6.11 9.89 -5.57
CA LEU A 57 6.45 8.96 -4.50
C LEU A 57 5.64 7.65 -4.65
N PRO A 58 6.28 6.47 -4.66
CA PRO A 58 5.56 5.22 -4.55
C PRO A 58 4.93 5.07 -3.15
N VAL A 59 3.90 4.22 -3.07
CA VAL A 59 3.19 3.92 -1.82
C VAL A 59 3.31 2.44 -1.50
N ASN A 60 4.03 2.13 -0.41
CA ASN A 60 4.09 0.80 0.17
C ASN A 60 2.81 0.48 0.93
N LEU A 61 2.27 -0.71 0.72
CA LEU A 61 1.04 -1.18 1.36
C LEU A 61 1.36 -2.41 2.22
N SER A 62 1.24 -2.27 3.54
CA SER A 62 1.15 -3.42 4.44
C SER A 62 -0.28 -3.95 4.39
N CYS A 63 -0.53 -4.95 3.54
CA CYS A 63 -1.87 -5.30 3.06
C CYS A 63 -2.23 -6.78 3.19
N LYS A 64 -1.81 -7.44 4.28
CA LYS A 64 -2.19 -8.83 4.58
C LYS A 64 -3.72 -9.00 4.52
N GLY A 65 -4.19 -9.91 3.68
CA GLY A 65 -5.63 -10.18 3.52
C GLY A 65 -6.41 -9.06 2.81
N ARG A 66 -5.72 -8.10 2.16
CA ARG A 66 -6.31 -6.95 1.48
C ARG A 66 -5.99 -6.90 -0.02
N LEU A 67 -5.49 -7.99 -0.62
CA LEU A 67 -5.07 -8.01 -2.04
C LEU A 67 -6.20 -7.61 -3.02
N ALA A 68 -7.46 -7.96 -2.72
CA ALA A 68 -8.59 -7.51 -3.53
C ALA A 68 -8.77 -5.98 -3.48
N GLN A 69 -8.60 -5.37 -2.31
CA GLN A 69 -8.63 -3.91 -2.14
C GLN A 69 -7.46 -3.26 -2.88
N VAL A 70 -6.27 -3.86 -2.85
CA VAL A 70 -5.11 -3.36 -3.63
C VAL A 70 -5.44 -3.29 -5.11
N GLY A 71 -6.12 -4.28 -5.68
CA GLY A 71 -6.56 -4.23 -7.07
C GLY A 71 -7.52 -3.07 -7.36
N GLN A 72 -8.45 -2.78 -6.46
CA GLN A 72 -9.35 -1.62 -6.58
C GLN A 72 -8.59 -0.30 -6.51
N LEU A 73 -7.64 -0.18 -5.57
CA LEU A 73 -6.78 0.99 -5.44
C LEU A 73 -5.91 1.19 -6.68
N ALA A 74 -5.34 0.13 -7.23
CA ALA A 74 -4.50 0.16 -8.43
C ALA A 74 -5.30 0.67 -9.64
N ALA A 75 -6.49 0.12 -9.87
CA ALA A 75 -7.38 0.52 -10.96
C ALA A 75 -7.79 2.00 -10.88
N ARG A 76 -8.10 2.50 -9.68
CA ARG A 76 -8.54 3.89 -9.46
C ARG A 76 -7.39 4.91 -9.47
N ASN A 77 -6.17 4.47 -9.16
CA ASN A 77 -5.01 5.35 -8.96
C ASN A 77 -3.84 4.98 -9.88
N ALA A 78 -4.12 4.85 -11.18
CA ALA A 78 -3.14 4.41 -12.19
C ALA A 78 -1.85 5.27 -12.26
N ARG A 79 -1.86 6.49 -11.73
CA ARG A 79 -0.69 7.39 -11.68
C ARG A 79 0.20 7.20 -10.44
N THR A 80 -0.17 6.31 -9.52
CA THR A 80 0.58 6.04 -8.30
C THR A 80 1.14 4.62 -8.35
N GLN A 81 2.46 4.48 -8.20
CA GLN A 81 3.08 3.17 -8.04
C GLN A 81 2.73 2.61 -6.65
N LEU A 82 2.05 1.47 -6.62
CA LEU A 82 1.75 0.72 -5.40
C LEU A 82 2.78 -0.38 -5.22
N VAL A 83 3.32 -0.52 -4.01
CA VAL A 83 4.26 -1.57 -3.64
C VAL A 83 3.61 -2.46 -2.60
N VAL A 84 3.25 -3.69 -2.99
CA VAL A 84 2.71 -4.70 -2.08
C VAL A 84 3.83 -5.21 -1.18
N ASP A 85 3.72 -4.96 0.12
CA ASP A 85 4.70 -5.45 1.09
C ASP A 85 4.45 -6.93 1.40
N HIS A 86 5.54 -7.70 1.55
CA HIS A 86 5.50 -9.08 2.07
C HIS A 86 4.58 -10.00 1.26
N LEU A 87 4.59 -9.84 -0.07
CA LEU A 87 3.67 -10.54 -0.99
C LEU A 87 2.17 -10.29 -0.70
N GLY A 88 1.83 -9.39 0.23
CA GLY A 88 0.48 -9.26 0.78
C GLY A 88 0.01 -10.49 1.57
N LEU A 89 0.94 -11.37 1.97
CA LEU A 89 0.68 -12.63 2.64
C LEU A 89 0.94 -12.54 4.16
N GLU A 90 0.43 -13.53 4.89
CA GLU A 90 0.74 -13.67 6.31
C GLU A 90 2.16 -14.22 6.51
N GLN A 91 3.02 -13.41 7.10
CA GLN A 91 4.38 -13.79 7.50
C GLN A 91 4.56 -13.52 8.99
N PRO A 92 4.25 -14.50 9.87
CA PRO A 92 4.40 -14.31 11.30
C PRO A 92 5.88 -14.22 11.68
N HIS A 93 6.21 -13.35 12.63
CA HIS A 93 7.59 -13.16 13.12
C HIS A 93 8.11 -14.38 13.90
N HIS A 94 7.21 -15.17 14.48
CA HIS A 94 7.51 -16.38 15.25
C HIS A 94 6.55 -17.51 14.84
N PRO A 95 6.94 -18.78 15.01
CA PRO A 95 6.06 -19.93 14.80
C PRO A 95 4.74 -19.83 15.58
N PRO A 96 3.67 -20.53 15.13
CA PRO A 96 3.64 -21.41 13.98
C PRO A 96 3.52 -20.66 12.65
N VAL A 97 4.04 -21.25 11.58
CA VAL A 97 3.75 -20.80 10.22
C VAL A 97 2.27 -21.03 9.89
N PRO A 98 1.65 -20.21 9.02
CA PRO A 98 0.27 -20.47 8.59
C PRO A 98 0.16 -21.85 7.95
N GLN A 99 -0.96 -22.55 8.16
CA GLN A 99 -1.20 -23.87 7.55
C GLN A 99 -1.16 -23.82 6.02
N ASN A 100 -1.58 -22.70 5.43
CA ASN A 100 -1.54 -22.45 3.99
C ASN A 100 -0.86 -21.10 3.69
N PRO A 101 0.49 -21.05 3.72
CA PRO A 101 1.23 -19.78 3.65
C PRO A 101 1.07 -19.06 2.30
N PHE A 102 0.71 -19.79 1.23
CA PHE A 102 0.49 -19.27 -0.11
C PHE A 102 -0.99 -19.30 -0.54
N GLY A 103 -1.94 -19.46 0.39
CA GLY A 103 -3.36 -19.60 0.06
C GLY A 103 -3.93 -18.42 -0.72
N GLU A 104 -3.36 -17.22 -0.55
CA GLU A 104 -3.77 -16.00 -1.24
C GLU A 104 -2.91 -15.70 -2.49
N LEU A 105 -1.95 -16.57 -2.86
CA LEU A 105 -1.09 -16.38 -4.04
C LEU A 105 -1.88 -16.15 -5.34
N PRO A 106 -3.01 -16.84 -5.62
CA PRO A 106 -3.80 -16.53 -6.81
C PRO A 106 -4.32 -15.08 -6.84
N LYS A 107 -4.67 -14.50 -5.68
CA LYS A 107 -5.11 -13.10 -5.61
C LYS A 107 -3.96 -12.13 -5.83
N LEU A 108 -2.74 -12.48 -5.38
CA LEU A 108 -1.54 -11.71 -5.67
C LEU A 108 -1.22 -11.72 -7.16
N LEU A 109 -1.26 -12.90 -7.80
CA LEU A 109 -1.00 -13.03 -9.24
C LEU A 109 -2.01 -12.26 -10.08
N ASN A 110 -3.28 -12.18 -9.64
CA ASN A 110 -4.28 -11.34 -10.30
C ASN A 110 -3.92 -9.85 -10.31
N LEU A 111 -3.01 -9.37 -9.45
CA LEU A 111 -2.52 -7.99 -9.50
C LEU A 111 -1.54 -7.73 -10.64
N ALA A 112 -1.02 -8.76 -11.30
CA ALA A 112 -0.07 -8.61 -12.42
C ALA A 112 -0.68 -7.94 -13.65
N GLN A 113 -2.03 -7.80 -13.70
CA GLN A 113 -2.71 -7.03 -14.74
C GLN A 113 -2.55 -5.51 -14.59
N TYR A 114 -2.06 -5.03 -13.45
CA TYR A 114 -1.90 -3.60 -13.17
C TYR A 114 -0.44 -3.17 -13.31
N ASP A 115 -0.15 -2.32 -14.30
CA ASP A 115 1.21 -1.81 -14.57
C ASP A 115 1.80 -1.01 -13.40
N ASN A 116 0.94 -0.44 -12.55
CA ASN A 116 1.34 0.36 -11.39
C ASN A 116 1.50 -0.46 -10.10
N VAL A 117 1.52 -1.79 -10.16
CA VAL A 117 1.74 -2.66 -9.00
C VAL A 117 3.10 -3.33 -9.06
N ALA A 118 3.90 -3.13 -8.01
CA ALA A 118 5.12 -3.88 -7.75
C ALA A 118 4.94 -4.71 -6.47
N VAL A 119 5.67 -5.83 -6.36
CA VAL A 119 5.60 -6.73 -5.21
C VAL A 119 6.96 -6.84 -4.55
N LYS A 120 6.99 -6.66 -3.23
CA LYS A 120 8.18 -6.87 -2.40
C LYS A 120 8.20 -8.30 -1.86
N VAL A 121 9.24 -9.05 -2.22
CA VAL A 121 9.49 -10.44 -1.81
C VAL A 121 10.44 -10.47 -0.61
N THR A 122 10.06 -9.84 0.48
CA THR A 122 10.83 -9.78 1.74
C THR A 122 9.88 -9.85 2.93
#